data_AF-A0A1Y0GVJ0-F1
#
_entry.id   AF-A0A1Y0GVJ0-F1
#
_cell.length_a   1.000
_cell.length_b   1.000
_cell.length_c   1.000
_cell.angle_alpha   90.00
_cell.angle_beta   90.00
_cell.angle_gamma   90.00
#
_symmetry.space_group_name_H-M   'P 1'
#
loop_
_entity.id
_entity.type
_entity.pdbx_description
1 polymer ?
#
loop_
_entity_poly.entity_id
_entity_poly.type
_entity_poly.pdbx_seq_one_letter_code
_entity_poly.pdbx_strand_id
1 'polypeptide(L)'
;MNNIIEHVTFAAKPGSTDQEMRAAFDLSNEVAQAIPGFIQRTLAKSADSNLWFDIVQWDSMEAAKNAMKAFESDPRTNSYVALIDFEQFELKHLTIIAP
;
A
#
# COMPACT_ATOMS: atom_id res chain seq x y z
N MET A 1 -6.87 12.98 17.18
CA MET A 1 -6.22 12.02 16.27
C MET A 1 -7.32 11.41 15.43
N ASN A 2 -7.25 11.58 14.11
CA ASN A 2 -8.23 11.00 13.19
C ASN A 2 -7.48 9.95 12.39
N ASN A 3 -7.55 8.69 12.85
CA ASN A 3 -6.92 7.59 12.13
C ASN A 3 -7.50 7.52 10.72
N ILE A 4 -6.60 7.40 9.74
CA ILE A 4 -6.94 7.30 8.32
C ILE A 4 -6.56 5.91 7.83
N ILE A 5 -7.43 5.33 7.02
CA ILE A 5 -7.07 4.17 6.19
C ILE A 5 -6.72 4.69 4.81
N GLU A 6 -5.52 4.41 4.34
CA GLU A 6 -5.16 4.46 2.92
C GLU A 6 -5.48 3.10 2.31
N HIS A 7 -6.40 3.05 1.36
CA HIS A 7 -6.84 1.85 0.69
C HIS A 7 -6.47 1.93 -0.79
N VAL A 8 -5.51 1.10 -1.20
CA VAL A 8 -5.03 1.01 -2.57
C VAL A 8 -5.54 -0.29 -3.19
N THR A 9 -6.26 -0.17 -4.30
CA THR A 9 -6.68 -1.31 -5.13
C THR A 9 -5.83 -1.31 -6.39
N PHE A 10 -5.35 -2.47 -6.81
CA PHE A 10 -4.63 -2.60 -8.08
C PHE A 10 -4.70 -4.01 -8.65
N ALA A 11 -4.40 -4.17 -9.93
CA ALA A 11 -4.10 -5.48 -10.52
C ALA A 11 -2.58 -5.70 -10.55
N ALA A 12 -2.14 -6.96 -10.43
CA ALA A 12 -0.74 -7.31 -10.68
C ALA A 12 -0.49 -7.40 -12.19
N LYS A 13 0.68 -6.94 -12.66
CA LYS A 13 1.08 -7.10 -14.06
C LYS A 13 1.09 -8.57 -14.49
N PRO A 14 0.77 -8.87 -15.76
CA PRO A 14 0.80 -10.23 -16.28
C PRO A 14 2.16 -10.92 -16.01
N GLY A 15 2.10 -12.16 -15.53
CA GLY A 15 3.28 -12.97 -15.22
C GLY A 15 3.86 -12.76 -13.81
N SER A 16 3.38 -11.76 -13.06
CA SER A 16 3.79 -11.57 -11.65
C SER A 16 3.22 -12.68 -10.78
N THR A 17 4.07 -13.26 -9.92
CA THR A 17 3.66 -14.27 -8.95
C THR A 17 3.31 -13.66 -7.60
N ASP A 18 2.49 -14.35 -6.82
CA ASP A 18 2.16 -13.91 -5.46
C ASP A 18 3.41 -13.86 -4.56
N GLN A 19 4.43 -14.68 -4.84
CA GLN A 19 5.69 -14.67 -4.09
C GLN A 19 6.50 -13.41 -4.37
N GLU A 20 6.61 -13.01 -5.65
CA GLU A 20 7.28 -11.75 -6.03
C GLU A 20 6.55 -10.55 -5.43
N MET A 21 5.21 -10.54 -5.49
CA MET A 21 4.40 -9.48 -4.90
C MET A 21 4.63 -9.37 -3.38
N ARG A 22 4.63 -10.49 -2.65
CA ARG A 22 4.89 -10.50 -1.20
C ARG A 22 6.31 -10.01 -0.87
N ALA A 23 7.33 -10.49 -1.57
CA ALA A 23 8.70 -10.07 -1.32
C ALA A 23 8.91 -8.57 -1.59
N ALA A 24 8.31 -8.04 -2.67
CA ALA A 24 8.36 -6.61 -2.97
C ALA A 24 7.55 -5.77 -1.97
N PHE A 25 6.39 -6.29 -1.55
CA PHE A 25 5.59 -5.68 -0.49
C PHE A 25 6.38 -5.56 0.81
N ASP A 26 7.06 -6.61 1.26
CA ASP A 26 7.84 -6.61 2.51
C ASP A 26 8.89 -5.51 2.52
N LEU A 27 9.63 -5.34 1.42
CA LEU A 27 10.61 -4.25 1.25
C LEU A 27 9.94 -2.87 1.31
N SER A 28 8.78 -2.69 0.65
CA SER A 28 8.04 -1.44 0.72
C SER A 28 7.45 -1.19 2.11
N ASN A 29 7.15 -2.25 2.87
CA ASN A 29 6.58 -2.18 4.19
C ASN A 29 7.61 -1.72 5.23
N GLU A 30 8.88 -2.07 5.07
CA GLU A 30 9.97 -1.50 5.88
C GLU A 30 10.04 0.03 5.77
N VAL A 31 9.79 0.57 4.56
CA VAL A 31 9.71 2.03 4.34
C VAL A 31 8.50 2.61 5.07
N ALA A 32 7.32 1.99 4.91
CA ALA A 32 6.08 2.40 5.60
C ALA A 32 6.26 2.44 7.13
N GLN A 33 6.85 1.40 7.71
CA GLN A 33 7.08 1.28 9.15
C GLN A 33 8.02 2.34 9.73
N ALA A 34 8.92 2.90 8.90
CA ALA A 34 9.85 3.94 9.32
C ALA A 34 9.20 5.33 9.40
N ILE A 35 7.97 5.50 8.89
CA ILE A 35 7.29 6.79 8.84
C ILE A 35 6.54 7.05 10.15
N PRO A 36 6.79 8.19 10.82
CA PRO A 36 6.03 8.59 12.00
C PRO A 36 4.52 8.61 11.71
N GLY A 37 3.75 7.93 12.55
CA GLY A 37 2.31 7.79 12.42
C GLY A 37 1.84 6.52 11.71
N PHE A 38 2.75 5.63 11.30
CA PHE A 38 2.40 4.28 10.87
C PHE A 38 1.74 3.49 12.01
N ILE A 39 0.61 2.81 11.72
CA ILE A 39 -0.07 1.93 12.68
C ILE A 39 0.04 0.48 12.23
N GLN A 40 -0.45 0.16 11.03
CA GLN A 40 -0.39 -1.18 10.46
C GLN A 40 -0.55 -1.14 8.94
N ARG A 41 -0.15 -2.22 8.27
CA ARG A 41 -0.37 -2.40 6.83
C ARG A 41 -0.70 -3.86 6.51
N THR A 42 -1.68 -4.05 5.65
CA THR A 42 -2.16 -5.36 5.23
C THR A 42 -2.20 -5.42 3.71
N LEU A 43 -1.56 -6.45 3.14
CA LEU A 43 -1.75 -6.82 1.74
C LEU A 43 -2.74 -7.98 1.65
N ALA A 44 -3.79 -7.79 0.88
CA ALA A 44 -4.79 -8.81 0.57
C ALA A 44 -4.91 -8.99 -0.94
N LYS A 45 -5.41 -10.17 -1.36
CA LYS A 45 -5.70 -10.50 -2.74
C LYS A 45 -7.13 -11.02 -2.83
N SER A 46 -7.84 -10.63 -3.88
CA SER A 46 -9.16 -11.16 -4.19
C SER A 46 -9.09 -12.67 -4.46
N ALA A 47 -10.08 -13.43 -3.98
CA ALA A 47 -10.23 -14.84 -4.31
C ALA A 47 -10.80 -15.04 -5.72
N ASP A 48 -11.50 -14.03 -6.25
CA ASP A 48 -12.32 -14.12 -7.47
C ASP A 48 -11.76 -13.31 -8.64
N SER A 49 -10.69 -12.52 -8.43
CA SER A 49 -10.12 -11.65 -9.46
C SER A 49 -8.60 -11.46 -9.28
N ASN A 50 -7.94 -10.83 -10.25
CA ASN A 50 -6.52 -10.46 -10.16
C ASN A 50 -6.27 -9.18 -9.32
N LEU A 51 -7.27 -8.72 -8.56
CA LEU A 51 -7.15 -7.52 -7.75
C LEU A 51 -6.45 -7.81 -6.43
N TRP A 52 -5.62 -6.86 -6.03
CA TRP A 52 -4.90 -6.77 -4.78
C TRP A 52 -5.34 -5.51 -4.05
N PHE A 53 -5.27 -5.57 -2.73
CA PHE A 53 -5.68 -4.52 -1.81
C PHE A 53 -4.56 -4.28 -0.81
N ASP A 54 -3.99 -3.09 -0.85
CA ASP A 54 -2.97 -2.65 0.08
C ASP A 54 -3.56 -1.58 0.99
N ILE A 55 -3.68 -1.96 2.27
CA ILE A 55 -4.49 -1.26 3.25
C ILE A 55 -3.56 -0.81 4.36
N VAL A 56 -3.30 0.49 4.43
CA VAL A 56 -2.41 1.09 5.44
C VAL A 56 -3.23 1.92 6.40
N GLN A 57 -3.02 1.73 7.70
CA GLN A 57 -3.58 2.60 8.72
C GLN A 57 -2.51 3.58 9.21
N TRP A 58 -2.88 4.86 9.21
CA TRP A 58 -2.09 5.98 9.69
C TRP A 58 -2.80 6.69 10.84
N ASP A 59 -2.04 7.32 11.74
CA ASP A 59 -2.60 8.12 12.83
C ASP A 59 -3.23 9.46 12.39
N SER A 60 -2.93 9.86 11.15
CA SER A 60 -3.30 11.15 10.57
C SER A 60 -3.20 11.16 9.04
N MET A 61 -3.94 12.08 8.42
CA MET A 61 -3.82 12.36 6.98
C MET A 61 -2.44 12.91 6.59
N GLU A 62 -1.77 13.62 7.50
CA GLU A 62 -0.43 14.14 7.26
C GLU A 62 0.60 13.00 7.16
N ALA A 63 0.54 12.01 8.05
CA ALA A 63 1.37 10.81 7.97
C ALA A 63 1.18 10.06 6.64
N ALA A 64 -0.07 9.85 6.20
CA ALA A 64 -0.36 9.23 4.91
C ALA A 64 0.26 9.99 3.73
N LYS A 65 0.14 11.32 3.70
CA LYS A 65 0.75 12.16 2.65
C LYS A 65 2.28 12.15 2.69
N ASN A 66 2.87 12.09 3.88
CA ASN A 66 4.32 11.97 4.04
C ASN A 66 4.81 10.61 3.54
N ALA A 67 4.01 9.56 3.74
CA ALA A 67 4.30 8.22 3.23
C ALA A 67 4.39 8.18 1.71
N MET A 68 3.44 8.81 1.00
CA MET A 68 3.49 8.90 -0.47
C MET A 68 4.82 9.50 -0.96
N LYS A 69 5.30 10.57 -0.33
CA LYS A 69 6.58 11.20 -0.71
C LYS A 69 7.80 10.30 -0.43
N ALA A 70 7.77 9.58 0.69
CA ALA A 70 8.83 8.62 1.00
C ALA A 70 8.83 7.46 0.00
N PHE A 71 7.65 6.98 -0.38
CA PHE A 71 7.49 5.93 -1.38
C PHE A 71 8.01 6.35 -2.76
N GLU A 72 7.81 7.61 -3.17
CA GLU A 72 8.34 8.13 -4.44
C GLU A 72 9.88 8.25 -4.46
N SER A 73 10.52 8.41 -3.30
CA SER A 73 11.97 8.70 -3.20
C SER A 73 12.83 7.52 -2.76
N ASP A 74 12.23 6.47 -2.19
CA ASP A 74 12.96 5.31 -1.68
C ASP A 74 13.03 4.18 -2.72
N PRO A 75 14.22 3.78 -3.20
CA PRO A 75 14.36 2.76 -4.22
C PRO A 75 13.85 1.37 -3.79
N ARG A 76 13.65 1.12 -2.49
CA ARG A 76 13.09 -0.14 -1.99
C ARG A 76 11.63 -0.35 -2.40
N THR A 77 10.88 0.73 -2.64
CA THR A 77 9.47 0.67 -3.07
C THR A 77 9.32 0.42 -4.58
N ASN A 78 10.38 0.68 -5.36
CA ASN A 78 10.35 0.54 -6.82
C ASN A 78 9.98 -0.88 -7.27
N SER A 79 10.46 -1.89 -6.54
CA SER A 79 10.16 -3.30 -6.85
C SER A 79 8.66 -3.58 -6.74
N TYR A 80 7.98 -2.99 -5.76
CA TYR A 80 6.55 -3.16 -5.55
C TYR A 80 5.75 -2.40 -6.60
N VAL A 81 6.09 -1.12 -6.82
CA VAL A 81 5.48 -0.26 -7.85
C VAL A 81 5.62 -0.87 -9.25
N ALA A 82 6.75 -1.52 -9.54
CA ALA A 82 7.00 -2.15 -10.83
C ALA A 82 6.06 -3.34 -11.14
N LEU A 83 5.51 -4.00 -10.12
CA LEU A 83 4.58 -5.13 -10.26
C LEU A 83 3.11 -4.68 -10.40
N ILE A 84 2.81 -3.41 -10.13
CA ILE A 84 1.47 -2.84 -10.20
C ILE A 84 1.08 -2.54 -11.65
N ASP A 85 -0.09 -3.02 -12.06
CA ASP A 85 -0.79 -2.55 -13.25
C ASP A 85 -1.66 -1.34 -12.88
N PHE A 86 -1.32 -0.20 -13.47
CA PHE A 86 -1.97 1.07 -13.19
C PHE A 86 -3.27 1.29 -13.95
N GLU A 87 -3.64 0.42 -14.91
CA GLU A 87 -4.94 0.51 -15.58
C GLU A 87 -6.12 0.27 -14.60
N GLN A 88 -5.88 -0.51 -13.55
CA GLN A 88 -6.88 -0.85 -12.52
C GLN A 88 -6.47 -0.34 -11.12
N PHE A 89 -5.78 0.80 -11.08
CA PHE A 89 -5.31 1.40 -9.84
C PHE A 89 -6.32 2.41 -9.26
N GLU A 90 -6.58 2.29 -7.96
CA GLU A 90 -7.38 3.25 -7.20
C GLU A 90 -6.75 3.46 -5.82
N LEU A 91 -6.61 4.73 -5.39
CA LEU A 91 -6.19 5.09 -4.04
C LEU A 91 -7.27 5.92 -3.36
N LYS A 92 -7.66 5.53 -2.15
CA LYS A 92 -8.61 6.25 -1.30
C LYS A 92 -8.05 6.49 0.09
N HIS A 93 -8.28 7.67 0.64
CA HIS A 93 -8.13 7.93 2.08
C HIS A 93 -9.51 7.91 2.74
N LEU A 94 -9.68 7.05 3.74
CA LEU A 94 -10.93 6.81 4.44
C LEU A 94 -10.79 7.22 5.90
N THR A 95 -11.81 7.90 6.44
CA THR A 95 -11.88 8.18 7.89
C THR A 95 -12.52 7.00 8.60
N ILE A 96 -11.91 6.55 9.69
CA ILE A 96 -12.49 5.50 10.54
C ILE A 96 -13.63 6.09 11.37
N ILE A 97 -14.85 5.58 11.18
CA ILE A 97 -16.04 5.96 11.95
C ILE A 97 -16.29 5.00 13.12
N ALA A 98 -15.87 3.74 12.99
CA ALA A 98 -15.90 2.71 14.03
C ALA A 98 -14.73 1.71 13.82
N PRO A 99 -14.12 1.18 14.91
CA PRO A 99 -13.04 0.20 14.85
C PRO A 99 -13.53 -1.24 14.59
#